data_AF-D2Z1J8-F1
#
_entry.id   AF-D2Z1J8-F1
#
_cell.length_a   1.000
_cell.length_b   1.000
_cell.length_c   1.000
_cell.angle_alpha   90.00
_cell.angle_beta   90.00
_cell.angle_gamma   90.00
#
_symmetry.space_group_name_H-M   'P 1'
#
loop_
_entity.id
_entity.type
_entity.pdbx_description
1 polymer ?
#
loop_
_entity_poly.entity_id
_entity_poly.type
_entity_poly.pdbx_seq_one_letter_code
_entity_poly.pdbx_strand_id
1 'polypeptide(L)'
;KKRRDQFNTLVNDLSALISTSNRKMDKSTVLKSTIAFLKHHNEATDRSKVFEIQQDWKPTFLTNDEFTHLMLESLDGFIIVFSGIGSICYASESITPLLGYLPSDLVNMTIFDLTYEMDHESLLNIFLNPKPVIEPLQTDINSSNQITFYLHLRRGGIDKVDANAYELVKFVGYFRNDVNLDSIQSQNTLALPRIFQMNPSAEVDKKLIFVGTGRIQTPQLIREMSAIDPTCNEFISKHSMEWKFLFLDHRAPPIIGYMPFEVLGTSGYDYYHFDDLDSIVACHEELMQKGECKSCYYRFLTKGQQWIWLQT
;
A
#
# COMPACT_ATOMS: atom_id res chain seq x y z
N LYS A 1 8.25 -50.32 -23.50
CA LYS A 1 7.93 -49.29 -24.53
C LYS A 1 7.04 -48.19 -23.94
N LYS A 2 5.77 -48.46 -23.60
CA LYS A 2 4.83 -47.51 -22.96
C LYS A 2 5.40 -46.64 -21.82
N ARG A 3 6.08 -47.22 -20.83
CA ARG A 3 6.72 -46.45 -19.72
C ARG A 3 7.84 -45.51 -20.18
N ARG A 4 8.59 -45.90 -21.21
CA ARG A 4 9.68 -45.09 -21.78
C ARG A 4 9.12 -43.90 -22.55
N ASP A 5 8.02 -44.10 -23.26
CA ASP A 5 7.34 -43.04 -23.99
C ASP A 5 6.71 -42.03 -23.02
N GLN A 6 6.03 -42.50 -21.97
CA GLN A 6 5.54 -41.66 -20.87
C GLN A 6 6.64 -40.84 -20.19
N PHE A 7 7.79 -41.46 -19.90
CA PHE A 7 8.93 -40.73 -19.33
C PHE A 7 9.41 -39.61 -20.26
N ASN A 8 9.51 -39.87 -21.57
CA ASN A 8 9.95 -38.86 -22.53
C ASN A 8 8.96 -37.70 -22.65
N THR A 9 7.66 -37.96 -22.58
CA THR A 9 6.62 -36.92 -22.56
C THR A 9 6.81 -36.01 -21.35
N LEU A 10 6.93 -36.59 -20.15
CA LEU A 10 7.11 -35.82 -18.91
C LEU A 10 8.40 -34.97 -18.92
N VAL A 11 9.51 -35.48 -19.47
CA VAL A 11 10.74 -34.69 -19.59
C VAL A 11 10.59 -33.52 -20.57
N ASN A 12 9.85 -33.70 -21.67
CA ASN A 12 9.59 -32.60 -22.60
C ASN A 12 8.69 -31.53 -21.99
N ASP A 13 7.65 -31.94 -21.24
CA ASP A 13 6.75 -31.02 -20.54
C ASP A 13 7.53 -30.19 -19.49
N LEU A 14 8.39 -30.86 -18.71
CA LEU A 14 9.30 -30.17 -17.77
C LEU A 14 10.24 -29.20 -18.49
N SER A 15 10.81 -29.59 -19.64
CA SER A 15 11.70 -28.72 -20.41
C SER A 15 11.01 -27.43 -20.87
N ALA A 16 9.72 -27.51 -21.21
CA ALA A 16 8.93 -26.34 -21.63
C ALA A 16 8.62 -25.38 -20.48
N LEU A 17 8.49 -25.89 -19.25
CA LEU A 17 8.22 -25.08 -18.07
C LEU A 17 9.45 -24.32 -17.54
N ILE A 18 10.67 -24.80 -17.83
CA ILE A 18 11.91 -24.28 -17.22
C ILE A 18 12.75 -23.44 -18.21
N SER A 19 12.58 -23.65 -19.52
CA SER A 19 13.36 -22.96 -20.54
C SER A 19 12.63 -21.75 -21.10
N THR A 20 13.27 -20.59 -21.08
CA THR A 20 12.89 -19.39 -21.85
C THR A 20 13.46 -19.40 -23.28
N SER A 21 14.22 -20.45 -23.64
CA SER A 21 14.88 -20.61 -24.94
C SER A 21 14.24 -21.73 -25.76
N ASN A 22 14.09 -21.52 -27.07
CA ASN A 22 13.60 -22.53 -28.04
C ASN A 22 14.61 -23.65 -28.35
N ARG A 23 15.70 -23.78 -27.59
CA ARG A 23 16.70 -24.84 -27.81
C ARG A 23 16.32 -26.14 -27.10
N LYS A 24 16.35 -27.24 -27.85
CA LYS A 24 16.08 -28.59 -27.35
C LYS A 24 17.20 -29.02 -26.40
N MET A 25 16.88 -29.18 -25.13
CA MET A 25 17.81 -29.63 -24.09
C MET A 25 17.87 -31.16 -24.05
N ASP A 26 19.02 -31.73 -23.67
CA ASP A 26 19.12 -33.14 -23.37
C ASP A 26 18.46 -33.46 -22.02
N LYS A 27 18.01 -34.71 -21.84
CA LYS A 27 17.22 -35.14 -20.67
C LYS A 27 17.96 -34.93 -19.34
N SER A 28 19.29 -35.07 -19.33
CA SER A 28 20.09 -34.91 -18.12
C SER A 28 20.13 -33.44 -17.72
N THR A 29 20.32 -32.55 -18.70
CA THR A 29 20.32 -31.10 -18.47
C THR A 29 18.94 -30.60 -18.07
N VAL A 30 17.84 -31.09 -18.67
CA VAL A 30 16.47 -30.74 -18.22
C VAL A 30 16.31 -31.06 -16.74
N LEU A 31 16.61 -32.28 -16.31
CA LEU A 31 16.45 -32.69 -14.92
C LEU A 31 17.38 -31.92 -13.96
N LYS A 32 18.63 -31.67 -14.34
CA LYS A 32 19.57 -30.85 -13.54
C LYS A 32 19.06 -29.42 -13.38
N SER A 33 18.57 -28.81 -14.46
CA SER A 33 17.96 -27.48 -14.42
C SER A 33 16.66 -27.47 -13.62
N THR A 34 15.82 -28.51 -13.70
CA THR A 34 14.64 -28.66 -12.83
C THR A 34 15.05 -28.73 -11.37
N ILE A 35 16.05 -29.54 -11.02
CA ILE A 35 16.53 -29.67 -9.64
C ILE A 35 17.10 -28.35 -9.14
N ALA A 36 17.90 -27.66 -9.96
CA ALA A 36 18.43 -26.34 -9.62
C ALA A 36 17.31 -25.31 -9.45
N PHE A 37 16.34 -25.30 -10.36
CA PHE A 37 15.16 -24.44 -10.28
C PHE A 37 14.35 -24.72 -9.01
N LEU A 38 14.04 -25.99 -8.72
CA LEU A 38 13.29 -26.38 -7.53
C LEU A 38 14.07 -26.09 -6.24
N LYS A 39 15.39 -26.28 -6.23
CA LYS A 39 16.23 -25.89 -5.08
C LYS A 39 16.23 -24.38 -4.89
N HIS A 40 16.44 -23.61 -5.94
CA HIS A 40 16.41 -22.16 -5.88
C HIS A 40 15.02 -21.62 -5.49
N HIS A 41 13.96 -22.22 -6.04
CA HIS A 41 12.57 -21.89 -5.70
C HIS A 41 12.25 -22.31 -4.27
N ASN A 42 12.66 -23.49 -3.82
CA ASN A 42 12.44 -23.94 -2.45
C ASN A 42 13.26 -23.13 -1.45
N GLU A 43 14.49 -22.75 -1.78
CA GLU A 43 15.27 -21.79 -1.01
C GLU A 43 14.56 -20.44 -0.97
N ALA A 44 14.02 -19.92 -2.08
CA ALA A 44 13.23 -18.70 -2.09
C ALA A 44 11.91 -18.82 -1.27
N THR A 45 11.30 -20.01 -1.28
CA THR A 45 10.06 -20.30 -0.53
C THR A 45 10.33 -20.46 0.97
N ASP A 46 11.37 -21.21 1.35
CA ASP A 46 11.83 -21.33 2.73
C ASP A 46 12.40 -19.99 3.26
N ARG A 47 13.03 -19.18 2.39
CA ARG A 47 13.38 -17.78 2.68
C ARG A 47 12.14 -16.94 2.94
N SER A 48 11.05 -17.14 2.19
CA SER A 48 9.77 -16.43 2.41
C SER A 48 9.10 -16.84 3.72
N LYS A 49 9.25 -18.09 4.17
CA LYS A 49 8.75 -18.57 5.48
C LYS A 49 9.37 -17.84 6.68
N VAL A 50 10.59 -17.32 6.55
CA VAL A 50 11.21 -16.47 7.59
C VAL A 50 10.46 -15.14 7.72
N PHE A 51 9.94 -14.63 6.61
CA PHE A 51 9.13 -13.41 6.55
C PHE A 51 7.63 -13.71 6.60
N GLU A 52 7.23 -14.98 6.75
CA GLU A 52 5.83 -15.32 6.97
C GLU A 52 5.42 -14.83 8.35
N ILE A 53 4.24 -14.23 8.38
CA ILE A 53 3.61 -13.79 9.60
C ILE A 53 3.43 -15.02 10.49
N GLN A 54 4.07 -14.98 11.68
CA GLN A 54 4.02 -16.09 12.63
C GLN A 54 2.57 -16.52 12.86
N GLN A 55 2.29 -17.82 12.69
CA GLN A 55 0.94 -18.39 12.79
C GLN A 55 0.31 -18.14 14.17
N ASP A 56 1.12 -17.90 15.21
CA ASP A 56 0.64 -17.57 16.55
C ASP A 56 -0.17 -16.27 16.61
N TRP A 57 0.09 -15.33 15.68
CA TRP A 57 -0.60 -14.05 15.61
C TRP A 57 -1.70 -14.02 14.54
N LYS A 58 -1.60 -14.88 13.53
CA LYS A 58 -2.49 -14.89 12.36
C LYS A 58 -3.42 -16.11 12.39
N PRO A 59 -4.74 -15.92 12.59
CA PRO A 59 -5.71 -16.98 12.45
C PRO A 59 -5.63 -17.69 11.09
N THR A 60 -5.88 -19.00 11.07
CA THR A 60 -5.77 -19.81 9.85
C THR A 60 -6.82 -19.49 8.79
N PHE A 61 -7.93 -18.85 9.18
CA PHE A 61 -8.98 -18.43 8.26
C PHE A 61 -8.65 -17.14 7.51
N LEU A 62 -7.64 -16.38 7.95
CA LEU A 62 -7.18 -15.17 7.26
C LEU A 62 -6.04 -15.49 6.31
N THR A 63 -6.16 -15.01 5.08
CA THR A 63 -5.05 -14.92 4.14
C THR A 63 -3.98 -13.95 4.65
N ASN A 64 -2.76 -14.02 4.10
CA ASN A 64 -1.70 -13.07 4.47
C ASN A 64 -2.07 -11.64 4.08
N ASP A 65 -2.76 -11.47 2.95
CA ASP A 65 -3.18 -10.16 2.45
C ASP A 65 -4.22 -9.54 3.39
N GLU A 66 -5.28 -10.27 3.74
CA GLU A 66 -6.31 -9.80 4.68
C GLU A 66 -5.71 -9.44 6.05
N PHE A 67 -4.84 -10.29 6.57
CA PHE A 67 -4.20 -10.01 7.86
C PHE A 67 -3.25 -8.82 7.78
N THR A 68 -2.51 -8.66 6.68
CA THR A 68 -1.63 -7.51 6.46
C THR A 68 -2.44 -6.22 6.38
N HIS A 69 -3.53 -6.21 5.62
CA HIS A 69 -4.46 -5.08 5.56
C HIS A 69 -5.01 -4.74 6.94
N LEU A 70 -5.52 -5.72 7.68
CA LEU A 70 -6.04 -5.53 9.05
C LEU A 70 -4.98 -4.97 9.99
N MET A 71 -3.75 -5.47 9.92
CA MET A 71 -2.65 -5.06 10.78
C MET A 71 -2.18 -3.64 10.47
N LEU A 72 -2.01 -3.30 9.18
CA LEU A 72 -1.64 -1.95 8.74
C LEU A 72 -2.73 -0.95 9.11
N GLU A 73 -3.98 -1.32 8.92
CA GLU A 73 -5.12 -0.50 9.32
C GLU A 73 -5.15 -0.30 10.85
N SER A 74 -4.94 -1.33 11.65
CA SER A 74 -4.98 -1.21 13.12
C SER A 74 -3.82 -0.38 13.70
N LEU A 75 -2.77 -0.16 12.93
CA LEU A 75 -1.53 0.48 13.37
C LEU A 75 -1.26 1.84 12.71
N ASP A 76 -2.23 2.36 11.95
CA ASP A 76 -2.08 3.54 11.10
C ASP A 76 -0.77 3.47 10.30
N GLY A 77 -0.57 2.30 9.68
CA GLY A 77 0.68 1.89 9.06
C GLY A 77 0.58 1.70 7.55
N PHE A 78 1.73 1.85 6.89
CA PHE A 78 1.92 1.52 5.49
C PHE A 78 3.27 0.84 5.28
N ILE A 79 3.37 0.04 4.23
CA ILE A 79 4.63 -0.56 3.78
C ILE A 79 5.26 0.40 2.79
N ILE A 80 6.58 0.60 2.89
CA ILE A 80 7.33 1.41 1.92
C ILE A 80 8.67 0.74 1.61
N VAL A 81 9.12 0.90 0.37
CA VAL A 81 10.45 0.54 -0.09
C VAL A 81 11.06 1.73 -0.82
N PHE A 82 12.26 2.12 -0.44
CA PHE A 82 13.02 3.14 -1.16
C PHE A 82 14.50 2.78 -1.24
N SER A 83 15.15 3.25 -2.31
CA SER A 83 16.57 3.00 -2.60
C SER A 83 17.52 3.82 -1.72
N GLY A 84 18.83 3.52 -1.78
CA GLY A 84 19.89 4.24 -1.08
C GLY A 84 20.04 5.71 -1.50
N ILE A 85 19.53 6.08 -2.69
CA ILE A 85 19.42 7.48 -3.14
C ILE A 85 18.06 8.11 -2.76
N GLY A 86 17.21 7.38 -2.04
CA GLY A 86 15.90 7.83 -1.58
C GLY A 86 14.74 7.68 -2.55
N SER A 87 14.96 7.23 -3.80
CA SER A 87 13.85 6.99 -4.75
C SER A 87 12.91 5.90 -4.22
N ILE A 88 11.61 6.20 -4.18
CA ILE A 88 10.57 5.31 -3.67
C ILE A 88 10.25 4.27 -4.75
N CYS A 89 10.45 3.00 -4.42
CA CYS A 89 10.23 1.87 -5.33
C CYS A 89 8.83 1.26 -5.15
N TYR A 90 8.29 1.32 -3.94
CA TYR A 90 6.98 0.77 -3.60
C TYR A 90 6.40 1.48 -2.38
N ALA A 91 5.08 1.68 -2.39
CA ALA A 91 4.29 2.05 -1.22
C ALA A 91 2.97 1.26 -1.26
N SER A 92 2.47 0.81 -0.12
CA SER A 92 1.16 0.14 -0.04
C SER A 92 0.01 1.15 -0.17
N GLU A 93 -1.14 0.71 -0.67
CA GLU A 93 -2.37 1.52 -0.81
C GLU A 93 -2.81 2.23 0.49
N SER A 94 -2.45 1.68 1.66
CA SER A 94 -2.74 2.31 2.95
C SER A 94 -2.05 3.66 3.17
N ILE A 95 -1.08 4.06 2.32
CA ILE A 95 -0.48 5.40 2.40
C ILE A 95 -1.45 6.51 1.99
N THR A 96 -2.39 6.23 1.09
CA THR A 96 -3.34 7.25 0.61
C THR A 96 -4.24 7.80 1.71
N PRO A 97 -4.94 6.99 2.51
CA PRO A 97 -5.76 7.52 3.60
C PRO A 97 -4.96 8.12 4.76
N LEU A 98 -3.66 7.79 4.89
CA LEU A 98 -2.81 8.25 6.00
C LEU A 98 -2.09 9.56 5.68
N LEU A 99 -1.52 9.66 4.47
CA LEU A 99 -0.70 10.79 4.03
C LEU A 99 -1.24 11.48 2.78
N GLY A 100 -2.33 11.02 2.17
CA GLY A 100 -2.97 11.69 1.02
C GLY A 100 -2.25 11.55 -0.32
N TYR A 101 -1.35 10.57 -0.46
CA TYR A 101 -0.66 10.28 -1.73
C TYR A 101 -1.14 8.99 -2.35
N LEU A 102 -1.38 8.99 -3.66
CA LEU A 102 -1.59 7.76 -4.42
C LEU A 102 -0.24 7.03 -4.60
N PRO A 103 -0.19 5.69 -4.44
CA PRO A 103 1.05 4.95 -4.65
C PRO A 103 1.69 5.18 -6.03
N SER A 104 0.88 5.37 -7.07
CA SER A 104 1.35 5.70 -8.42
C SER A 104 2.15 7.00 -8.50
N ASP A 105 1.80 7.99 -7.67
CA ASP A 105 2.44 9.30 -7.66
C ASP A 105 3.80 9.22 -6.95
N LEU A 106 3.91 8.34 -5.96
CA LEU A 106 5.11 8.16 -5.15
C LEU A 106 6.25 7.48 -5.89
N VAL A 107 5.98 6.62 -6.88
CA VAL A 107 7.02 5.89 -7.65
C VAL A 107 8.03 6.84 -8.33
N ASN A 108 7.61 8.06 -8.65
CA ASN A 108 8.47 9.07 -9.28
C ASN A 108 9.05 10.08 -8.28
N MET A 109 8.84 9.87 -6.99
CA MET A 109 9.31 10.74 -5.92
C MET A 109 10.45 10.09 -5.15
N THR A 110 11.15 10.92 -4.38
CA THR A 110 12.10 10.47 -3.37
C THR A 110 11.52 10.69 -1.98
N ILE A 111 11.97 9.90 -1.02
CA ILE A 111 11.60 10.08 0.39
C ILE A 111 11.96 11.50 0.88
N PHE A 112 13.01 12.12 0.33
CA PHE A 112 13.41 13.49 0.64
C PHE A 112 12.40 14.53 0.16
N ASP A 113 11.65 14.26 -0.92
CA ASP A 113 10.60 15.17 -1.40
C ASP A 113 9.39 15.20 -0.45
N LEU A 114 9.16 14.10 0.28
CA LEU A 114 8.12 13.99 1.29
C LEU A 114 8.57 14.48 2.67
N THR A 115 9.87 14.36 2.95
CA THR A 115 10.44 14.61 4.28
C THR A 115 10.64 16.11 4.54
N TYR A 116 10.33 16.57 5.75
CA TYR A 116 10.63 17.92 6.19
C TYR A 116 12.14 18.24 6.07
N GLU A 117 12.49 19.44 5.60
CA GLU A 117 13.88 19.80 5.29
C GLU A 117 14.84 19.66 6.48
N MET A 118 14.36 19.86 7.72
CA MET A 118 15.18 19.69 8.93
C MET A 118 15.52 18.22 9.25
N ASP A 119 14.76 17.27 8.71
CA ASP A 119 15.01 15.84 8.92
C ASP A 119 15.95 15.24 7.84
N HIS A 120 16.32 16.01 6.80
CA HIS A 120 17.13 15.52 5.67
C HIS A 120 18.52 15.05 6.07
N GLU A 121 19.19 15.79 6.96
CA GLU A 121 20.54 15.42 7.43
C GLU A 121 20.51 14.14 8.26
N SER A 122 19.53 14.02 9.17
CA SER A 122 19.30 12.82 9.97
C SER A 122 19.03 11.60 9.07
N LEU A 123 18.20 11.77 8.04
CA LEU A 123 17.90 10.72 7.08
C LEU A 123 19.13 10.34 6.24
N LEU A 124 19.90 11.32 5.76
CA LEU A 124 21.14 11.06 5.03
C LEU A 124 22.14 10.26 5.88
N ASN A 125 22.32 10.63 7.15
CA ASN A 125 23.23 9.93 8.06
C ASN A 125 22.86 8.45 8.24
N ILE A 126 21.57 8.13 8.21
CA ILE A 126 21.06 6.75 8.24
C ILE A 126 21.47 5.99 6.96
N PHE A 127 21.34 6.62 5.78
CA PHE A 127 21.75 6.01 4.51
C PHE A 127 23.27 5.80 4.39
N LEU A 128 24.07 6.71 4.95
CA LEU A 128 25.52 6.61 4.94
C LEU A 128 26.05 5.57 5.93
N ASN A 129 25.29 5.27 6.98
CA ASN A 129 25.65 4.31 8.01
C ASN A 129 24.53 3.28 8.26
N PRO A 130 24.13 2.48 7.24
CA PRO A 130 23.01 1.56 7.33
C PRO A 130 23.41 0.30 8.11
N LYS A 131 23.75 0.42 9.40
CA LYS A 131 24.15 -0.73 10.21
C LYS A 131 22.96 -1.20 11.05
N PRO A 132 22.47 -2.45 10.87
CA PRO A 132 22.99 -3.51 9.99
C PRO A 132 22.34 -3.57 8.59
N VAL A 133 23.14 -3.90 7.57
CA VAL A 133 22.65 -4.29 6.22
C VAL A 133 22.46 -5.79 6.20
N ILE A 134 21.25 -6.24 5.86
CA ILE A 134 20.92 -7.64 5.72
C ILE A 134 21.41 -8.14 4.36
N GLU A 135 22.23 -9.18 4.37
CA GLU A 135 22.70 -9.82 3.15
C GLU A 135 21.52 -10.44 2.38
N PRO A 136 21.53 -10.45 1.02
CA PRO A 136 20.39 -10.93 0.25
C PRO A 136 19.97 -12.37 0.53
N LEU A 137 20.87 -13.20 1.09
CA LEU A 137 20.66 -14.60 1.43
C LEU A 137 20.49 -14.86 2.94
N GLN A 138 20.54 -13.83 3.79
CA GLN A 138 20.43 -14.00 5.24
C GLN A 138 18.99 -14.28 5.66
N THR A 139 18.80 -15.36 6.42
CA THR A 139 17.50 -15.82 6.96
C THR A 139 17.31 -15.50 8.43
N ASP A 140 18.37 -15.13 9.16
CA ASP A 140 18.28 -14.79 10.58
C ASP A 140 18.00 -13.29 10.74
N ILE A 141 16.75 -12.91 10.47
CA ILE A 141 16.26 -11.55 10.65
C ILE A 141 15.54 -11.49 11.98
N ASN A 142 16.22 -10.89 12.95
CA ASN A 142 15.76 -10.71 14.32
C ASN A 142 15.68 -9.22 14.64
N SER A 143 15.06 -8.88 15.77
CA SER A 143 14.90 -7.49 16.22
C SER A 143 16.22 -6.73 16.34
N SER A 144 17.37 -7.41 16.48
CA SER A 144 18.69 -6.78 16.47
C SER A 144 19.11 -6.23 15.11
N ASN A 145 18.48 -6.69 14.01
CA ASN A 145 18.77 -6.20 12.66
C ASN A 145 17.82 -5.09 12.19
N GLN A 146 16.86 -4.72 13.03
CA GLN A 146 15.86 -3.74 12.72
C GLN A 146 16.39 -2.33 13.00
N ILE A 147 16.23 -1.43 12.03
CA ILE A 147 16.45 -0.01 12.25
C ILE A 147 15.11 0.67 12.50
N THR A 148 15.12 1.64 13.42
CA THR A 148 13.99 2.50 13.73
C THR A 148 14.43 3.95 13.64
N PHE A 149 13.66 4.77 12.93
CA PHE A 149 13.87 6.21 12.86
C PHE A 149 12.54 6.93 12.67
N TYR A 150 12.54 8.24 12.85
CA TYR A 150 11.35 9.08 12.75
C TYR A 150 11.58 10.16 11.71
N LEU A 151 10.56 10.43 10.90
CA LEU A 151 10.56 11.53 9.93
C LEU A 151 9.22 12.25 9.97
N HIS A 152 9.25 13.56 9.79
CA HIS A 152 8.07 14.34 9.47
C HIS A 152 7.80 14.23 7.98
N LEU A 153 6.71 13.56 7.60
CA LEU A 153 6.29 13.44 6.21
C LEU A 153 5.16 14.42 5.92
N ARG A 154 5.28 15.14 4.81
CA ARG A 154 4.26 16.07 4.33
C ARG A 154 2.96 15.32 4.05
N ARG A 155 1.81 15.93 4.32
CA ARG A 155 0.51 15.44 3.86
C ARG A 155 0.24 15.91 2.42
N GLY A 156 -0.12 14.97 1.56
CA GLY A 156 -0.82 15.21 0.30
C GLY A 156 -2.32 15.40 0.51
N GLY A 157 -3.05 15.69 -0.57
CA GLY A 157 -4.50 15.88 -0.55
C GLY A 157 -4.97 17.17 -1.24
N ILE A 158 -6.29 17.28 -1.41
CA ILE A 158 -6.97 18.35 -2.17
C ILE A 158 -7.11 19.64 -1.34
N ASP A 159 -7.16 19.53 -0.01
CA ASP A 159 -7.36 20.68 0.87
C ASP A 159 -6.08 21.49 1.06
N LYS A 160 -6.00 22.57 0.31
CA LYS A 160 -4.95 23.61 0.39
C LYS A 160 -4.89 24.34 1.73
N VAL A 161 -5.78 24.02 2.68
CA VAL A 161 -5.91 24.74 3.95
C VAL A 161 -4.67 24.57 4.81
N ASP A 162 -3.89 23.51 4.60
CA ASP A 162 -2.60 23.35 5.28
C ASP A 162 -1.54 22.67 4.38
N ALA A 163 -1.13 23.38 3.32
CA ALA A 163 -0.14 22.88 2.34
C ALA A 163 1.21 22.44 2.96
N ASN A 164 1.45 22.77 4.23
CA ASN A 164 2.64 22.42 5.01
C ASN A 164 2.31 21.55 6.24
N ALA A 165 1.19 20.82 6.25
CA ALA A 165 0.93 19.85 7.29
C ALA A 165 1.92 18.68 7.16
N TYR A 166 2.57 18.34 8.27
CA TYR A 166 3.46 17.19 8.39
C TYR A 166 2.94 16.25 9.47
N GLU A 167 3.06 14.95 9.23
CA GLU A 167 2.81 13.91 10.21
C GLU A 167 4.12 13.28 10.67
N LEU A 168 4.25 13.04 11.98
CA LEU A 168 5.37 12.30 12.52
C LEU A 168 5.18 10.81 12.21
N VAL A 169 6.07 10.27 11.38
CA VAL A 169 6.04 8.87 10.96
C VAL A 169 7.22 8.12 11.58
N LYS A 170 6.93 7.02 12.26
CA LYS A 170 7.92 6.07 12.74
C LYS A 170 8.17 5.01 11.69
N PHE A 171 9.40 4.95 11.18
CA PHE A 171 9.85 3.89 10.31
C PHE A 171 10.47 2.75 11.10
N VAL A 172 10.09 1.52 10.75
CA VAL A 172 10.58 0.29 11.33
C VAL A 172 10.84 -0.69 10.20
N GLY A 173 12.09 -1.09 10.00
CA GLY A 173 12.47 -1.91 8.86
C GLY A 173 13.93 -2.34 8.88
N TYR A 174 14.45 -2.68 7.72
CA TYR A 174 15.85 -3.08 7.56
C TYR A 174 16.38 -2.62 6.20
N PHE A 175 17.71 -2.45 6.14
CA PHE A 175 18.41 -2.25 4.89
C PHE A 175 18.81 -3.59 4.30
N ARG A 176 18.73 -3.71 2.98
CA ARG A 176 19.15 -4.90 2.22
C ARG A 176 19.78 -4.47 0.91
N ASN A 177 20.72 -5.25 0.39
CA ASN A 177 21.19 -5.10 -0.97
C ASN A 177 20.30 -5.86 -1.95
N ASP A 178 19.78 -5.19 -2.98
CA ASP A 178 19.05 -5.85 -4.06
C ASP A 178 20.01 -6.20 -5.21
N VAL A 179 20.00 -7.49 -5.59
CA VAL A 179 20.85 -8.03 -6.66
C VAL A 179 20.23 -7.80 -8.04
N ASN A 180 18.92 -7.49 -8.11
CA ASN A 180 18.16 -7.36 -9.36
C ASN A 180 17.98 -5.91 -9.86
N LEU A 181 18.45 -4.90 -9.13
CA LEU A 181 18.28 -3.49 -9.50
C LEU A 181 18.99 -3.10 -10.81
N ASP A 182 19.97 -3.89 -11.26
CA ASP A 182 20.69 -3.68 -12.54
C ASP A 182 19.73 -3.75 -13.76
N SER A 183 18.56 -4.38 -13.62
CA SER A 183 17.53 -4.50 -14.67
C SER A 183 16.51 -3.35 -14.71
N ILE A 184 16.25 -2.67 -13.58
CA ILE A 184 15.23 -1.61 -13.46
C ILE A 184 15.81 -0.23 -13.84
N GLN A 185 17.13 -0.07 -13.73
CA GLN A 185 17.80 1.23 -13.93
C GLN A 185 17.96 1.69 -15.39
N SER A 186 17.47 0.94 -16.38
CA SER A 186 17.55 1.36 -17.78
C SER A 186 16.47 2.37 -18.20
N GLN A 187 15.55 2.77 -17.31
CA GLN A 187 14.45 3.69 -17.67
C GLN A 187 14.26 4.94 -16.78
N ASN A 188 14.83 5.05 -15.58
CA ASN A 188 14.62 6.23 -14.72
C ASN A 188 15.93 6.96 -14.38
N THR A 189 16.26 7.98 -15.18
CA THR A 189 17.29 8.98 -14.86
C THR A 189 16.71 10.07 -13.94
N LEU A 190 16.32 9.71 -12.72
CA LEU A 190 15.99 10.71 -11.70
C LEU A 190 17.28 11.41 -11.26
N ALA A 191 17.27 12.74 -11.24
CA ALA A 191 18.38 13.53 -10.73
C ALA A 191 18.58 13.25 -9.23
N LEU A 192 19.84 13.19 -8.78
CA LEU A 192 20.15 13.01 -7.35
C LEU A 192 19.50 14.12 -6.52
N PRO A 193 18.88 13.81 -5.37
CA PRO A 193 18.33 14.82 -4.47
C PRO A 193 19.36 15.88 -4.09
N ARG A 194 18.92 17.13 -3.86
CA ARG A 194 19.80 18.27 -3.55
C ARG A 194 20.78 17.97 -2.41
N ILE A 195 20.34 17.26 -1.37
CA ILE A 195 21.17 16.95 -0.21
C ILE A 195 22.41 16.10 -0.56
N PHE A 196 22.32 15.22 -1.55
CA PHE A 196 23.48 14.46 -2.06
C PHE A 196 24.40 15.33 -2.92
N GLN A 197 23.84 16.28 -3.67
CA GLN A 197 24.66 17.23 -4.44
C GLN A 197 25.47 18.16 -3.52
N MET A 198 24.93 18.50 -2.35
CA MET A 198 25.65 19.28 -1.33
C MET A 198 26.70 18.47 -0.57
N ASN A 199 26.68 17.13 -0.67
CA ASN A 199 27.63 16.23 -0.03
C ASN A 199 28.34 15.34 -1.08
N PRO A 200 29.21 15.90 -1.94
CA PRO A 200 29.82 15.16 -3.05
C PRO A 200 30.80 14.05 -2.60
N SER A 201 31.20 14.03 -1.33
CA SER A 201 32.00 12.95 -0.74
C SER A 201 31.18 11.73 -0.29
N ALA A 202 29.85 11.80 -0.33
CA ALA A 202 28.98 10.70 0.01
C ALA A 202 28.97 9.64 -1.11
N GLU A 203 29.67 8.52 -0.91
CA GLU A 203 29.51 7.35 -1.78
C GLU A 203 28.17 6.69 -1.49
N VAL A 204 27.23 6.80 -2.44
CA VAL A 204 25.91 6.17 -2.31
C VAL A 204 25.95 4.75 -2.84
N ASP A 205 25.62 3.78 -1.99
CA ASP A 205 25.40 2.40 -2.42
C ASP A 205 24.09 2.31 -3.21
N LYS A 206 24.22 2.20 -4.53
CA LYS A 206 23.08 2.13 -5.46
C LYS A 206 22.29 0.82 -5.35
N LYS A 207 22.84 -0.20 -4.70
CA LYS A 207 22.17 -1.50 -4.51
C LYS A 207 21.40 -1.56 -3.19
N LEU A 208 21.67 -0.63 -2.28
CA LEU A 208 21.01 -0.55 -1.00
C LEU A 208 19.53 -0.15 -1.17
N ILE A 209 18.65 -0.86 -0.48
CA ILE A 209 17.24 -0.53 -0.34
C ILE A 209 16.83 -0.61 1.13
N PHE A 210 15.94 0.27 1.55
CA PHE A 210 15.21 0.14 2.80
C PHE A 210 13.89 -0.59 2.52
N VAL A 211 13.57 -1.58 3.36
CA VAL A 211 12.27 -2.27 3.36
C VAL A 211 11.70 -2.17 4.76
N GLY A 212 10.49 -1.62 4.90
CA GLY A 212 9.90 -1.47 6.21
C GLY A 212 8.47 -0.98 6.22
N THR A 213 8.00 -0.71 7.43
CA THR A 213 6.70 -0.09 7.69
C THR A 213 6.91 1.33 8.20
N GLY A 214 6.12 2.28 7.70
CA GLY A 214 5.92 3.59 8.32
C GLY A 214 4.63 3.57 9.14
N ARG A 215 4.63 4.12 10.35
CA ARG A 215 3.44 4.25 11.21
C ARG A 215 3.25 5.69 11.66
N ILE A 216 2.08 6.25 11.41
CA ILE A 216 1.72 7.58 11.90
C ILE A 216 1.69 7.54 13.43
N GLN A 217 2.33 8.51 14.09
CA GLN A 217 2.35 8.58 15.56
C GLN A 217 1.13 9.32 16.13
N THR A 218 0.52 10.19 15.33
CA THR A 218 -0.75 10.85 15.65
C THR A 218 -1.90 9.87 15.38
N PRO A 219 -2.69 9.45 16.38
CA PRO A 219 -3.78 8.50 16.17
C PRO A 219 -4.84 9.04 15.21
N GLN A 220 -5.21 8.29 14.17
CA GLN A 220 -6.26 8.68 13.23
C GLN A 220 -7.57 7.96 13.59
N LEU A 221 -8.43 8.60 14.38
CA LEU A 221 -9.66 7.98 14.90
C LEU A 221 -10.75 7.77 13.85
N ILE A 222 -10.76 8.57 12.77
CA ILE A 222 -11.72 8.48 11.66
C ILE A 222 -10.95 8.66 10.36
N ARG A 223 -11.15 7.77 9.38
CA ARG A 223 -10.34 7.70 8.16
C ARG A 223 -11.17 7.81 6.91
N GLU A 224 -10.59 8.36 5.85
CA GLU A 224 -11.17 8.29 4.50
C GLU A 224 -10.82 6.95 3.83
N MET A 225 -11.75 6.35 3.09
CA MET A 225 -11.46 5.17 2.26
C MET A 225 -11.12 5.61 0.83
N SER A 226 -9.97 5.15 0.32
CA SER A 226 -9.40 5.64 -0.95
C SER A 226 -9.70 4.76 -2.17
N ALA A 227 -10.26 3.56 -2.03
CA ALA A 227 -10.42 2.65 -3.16
C ALA A 227 -11.74 1.88 -3.09
N ILE A 228 -12.66 2.25 -3.97
CA ILE A 228 -13.90 1.50 -4.19
C ILE A 228 -14.07 1.37 -5.71
N ASP A 229 -14.28 0.14 -6.19
CA ASP A 229 -14.71 -0.11 -7.57
C ASP A 229 -16.06 0.59 -7.79
N PRO A 230 -16.12 1.60 -8.68
CA PRO A 230 -17.33 2.40 -8.88
C PRO A 230 -18.48 1.61 -9.53
N THR A 231 -18.22 0.41 -10.05
CA THR A 231 -19.23 -0.37 -10.80
C THR A 231 -20.03 -1.35 -9.94
N CYS A 232 -19.59 -1.63 -8.70
CA CYS A 232 -20.21 -2.64 -7.84
C CYS A 232 -20.80 -2.11 -6.53
N ASN A 233 -20.72 -0.80 -6.25
CA ASN A 233 -21.00 -0.25 -4.92
C ASN A 233 -22.00 0.92 -4.92
N GLU A 234 -23.16 0.72 -5.55
CA GLU A 234 -24.32 1.62 -5.45
C GLU A 234 -25.41 1.06 -4.52
N PHE A 235 -26.10 1.95 -3.83
CA PHE A 235 -27.28 1.62 -3.03
C PHE A 235 -28.36 2.69 -3.18
N ILE A 236 -29.60 2.34 -2.89
CA ILE A 236 -30.74 3.27 -2.95
C ILE A 236 -31.24 3.57 -1.54
N SER A 237 -31.43 4.86 -1.26
CA SER A 237 -32.15 5.34 -0.09
C SER A 237 -33.31 6.26 -0.51
N LYS A 238 -34.33 6.39 0.33
CA LYS A 238 -35.39 7.40 0.17
C LYS A 238 -35.49 8.23 1.43
N HIS A 239 -35.77 9.52 1.25
CA HIS A 239 -35.83 10.49 2.34
C HIS A 239 -37.19 11.19 2.39
N SER A 240 -37.58 11.63 3.57
CA SER A 240 -38.68 12.55 3.78
C SER A 240 -38.28 13.99 3.42
N MET A 241 -39.24 14.93 3.40
CA MET A 241 -38.94 16.35 3.20
C MET A 241 -38.13 16.97 4.35
N GLU A 242 -38.09 16.32 5.52
CA GLU A 242 -37.20 16.67 6.65
C GLU A 242 -35.81 16.02 6.52
N TRP A 243 -35.52 15.43 5.36
CA TRP A 243 -34.28 14.71 5.08
C TRP A 243 -34.01 13.51 6.01
N LYS A 244 -35.06 12.88 6.52
CA LYS A 244 -34.97 11.64 7.30
C LYS A 244 -35.11 10.40 6.43
N PHE A 245 -34.31 9.37 6.68
CA PHE A 245 -34.40 8.09 5.97
C PHE A 245 -35.78 7.44 6.15
N LEU A 246 -36.44 7.14 5.03
CA LEU A 246 -37.70 6.39 4.94
C LEU A 246 -37.50 4.97 4.40
N PHE A 247 -36.42 4.76 3.65
CA PHE A 247 -36.08 3.46 3.06
C PHE A 247 -34.58 3.39 2.82
N LEU A 248 -34.03 2.19 2.99
CA LEU A 248 -32.67 1.83 2.64
C LEU A 248 -32.70 0.43 2.02
N ASP A 249 -32.13 0.25 0.83
CA ASP A 249 -32.10 -1.05 0.18
C ASP A 249 -31.07 -2.01 0.81
N HIS A 250 -31.13 -3.28 0.41
CA HIS A 250 -30.28 -4.34 0.95
C HIS A 250 -28.81 -4.26 0.51
N ARG A 251 -28.46 -3.35 -0.41
CA ARG A 251 -27.08 -3.16 -0.90
C ARG A 251 -26.31 -2.17 -0.04
N ALA A 252 -27.01 -1.33 0.73
CA ALA A 252 -26.37 -0.36 1.61
C ALA A 252 -25.56 -0.99 2.76
N PRO A 253 -26.02 -2.01 3.51
CA PRO A 253 -25.27 -2.50 4.67
C PRO A 253 -23.84 -2.98 4.35
N PRO A 254 -23.57 -3.68 3.23
CA PRO A 254 -22.20 -3.98 2.81
C PRO A 254 -21.31 -2.76 2.53
N ILE A 255 -21.90 -1.60 2.20
CA ILE A 255 -21.18 -0.37 1.82
C ILE A 255 -21.01 0.57 3.02
N ILE A 256 -22.10 0.88 3.73
CA ILE A 256 -22.12 1.86 4.83
C ILE A 256 -22.16 1.21 6.23
N GLY A 257 -22.31 -0.11 6.31
CA GLY A 257 -22.32 -0.88 7.55
C GLY A 257 -23.63 -0.85 8.35
N TYR A 258 -24.51 0.12 8.08
CA TYR A 258 -25.79 0.23 8.78
C TYR A 258 -26.87 -0.67 8.21
N MET A 259 -27.61 -1.32 9.10
CA MET A 259 -28.85 -2.00 8.76
C MET A 259 -30.00 -0.98 8.64
N PRO A 260 -31.04 -1.24 7.81
CA PRO A 260 -32.14 -0.30 7.64
C PRO A 260 -32.77 0.18 8.96
N PHE A 261 -32.99 -0.72 9.92
CA PHE A 261 -33.60 -0.37 11.21
C PHE A 261 -32.73 0.58 12.07
N GLU A 262 -31.44 0.70 11.77
CA GLU A 262 -30.52 1.57 12.52
C GLU A 262 -30.59 3.03 12.05
N VAL A 263 -30.96 3.26 10.78
CA VAL A 263 -30.95 4.62 10.17
C VAL A 263 -32.35 5.17 9.90
N LEU A 264 -33.37 4.32 9.79
CA LEU A 264 -34.73 4.76 9.51
C LEU A 264 -35.21 5.79 10.56
N GLY A 265 -35.65 6.95 10.09
CA GLY A 265 -36.08 8.07 10.93
C GLY A 265 -34.98 9.03 11.39
N THR A 266 -33.71 8.68 11.25
CA THR A 266 -32.57 9.60 11.49
C THR A 266 -32.37 10.55 10.31
N SER A 267 -31.73 11.71 10.54
CA SER A 267 -31.47 12.68 9.48
C SER A 267 -30.27 12.26 8.64
N GLY A 268 -30.34 12.45 7.32
CA GLY A 268 -29.17 12.26 6.44
C GLY A 268 -27.98 13.14 6.86
N TYR A 269 -28.24 14.32 7.41
CA TYR A 269 -27.22 15.25 7.88
C TYR A 269 -26.41 14.73 9.08
N ASP A 270 -26.94 13.76 9.83
CA ASP A 270 -26.22 13.14 10.96
C ASP A 270 -24.99 12.33 10.48
N TYR A 271 -24.91 12.03 9.18
CA TYR A 271 -23.89 11.17 8.58
C TYR A 271 -22.95 11.92 7.62
N TYR A 272 -23.18 13.21 7.34
CA TYR A 272 -22.33 13.97 6.43
C TYR A 272 -21.16 14.61 7.15
N HIS A 273 -20.01 14.71 6.47
CA HIS A 273 -18.87 15.44 7.01
C HIS A 273 -19.18 16.93 7.13
N PHE A 274 -18.73 17.56 8.22
CA PHE A 274 -19.07 18.95 8.54
C PHE A 274 -18.62 19.94 7.47
N ASP A 275 -17.42 19.76 6.90
CA ASP A 275 -16.90 20.60 5.80
C ASP A 275 -17.72 20.49 4.50
N ASP A 276 -18.49 19.41 4.33
CA ASP A 276 -19.23 19.15 3.09
C ASP A 276 -20.68 19.66 3.20
N LEU A 277 -21.15 20.03 4.41
CA LEU A 277 -22.54 20.40 4.68
C LEU A 277 -23.04 21.55 3.82
N ASP A 278 -22.27 22.63 3.69
CA ASP A 278 -22.68 23.82 2.92
C ASP A 278 -22.93 23.46 1.45
N SER A 279 -22.09 22.61 0.87
CA SER A 279 -22.20 22.17 -0.52
C SER A 279 -23.38 21.23 -0.73
N ILE A 280 -23.62 20.31 0.22
CA ILE A 280 -24.75 19.37 0.17
C ILE A 280 -26.08 20.11 0.34
N VAL A 281 -26.17 21.06 1.27
CA VAL A 281 -27.38 21.85 1.50
C VAL A 281 -27.77 22.60 0.22
N ALA A 282 -26.82 23.20 -0.48
CA ALA A 282 -27.08 23.85 -1.77
C ALA A 282 -27.65 22.88 -2.81
N CYS A 283 -27.14 21.64 -2.89
CA CYS A 283 -27.69 20.61 -3.78
C CYS A 283 -29.13 20.22 -3.38
N HIS A 284 -29.45 20.13 -2.08
CA HIS A 284 -30.81 19.81 -1.63
C HIS A 284 -31.80 20.94 -1.91
N GLU A 285 -31.39 22.20 -1.74
CA GLU A 285 -32.20 23.36 -2.10
C GLU A 285 -32.54 23.35 -3.60
N GLU A 286 -31.56 23.03 -4.45
CA GLU A 286 -31.77 22.87 -5.89
C GLU A 286 -32.72 21.70 -6.20
N LEU A 287 -32.56 20.56 -5.54
CA LEU A 287 -33.43 19.39 -5.67
C LEU A 287 -34.89 19.73 -5.33
N MET A 288 -35.12 20.48 -4.26
CA MET A 288 -36.49 20.90 -3.86
C MET A 288 -37.14 21.85 -4.89
N GLN A 289 -36.33 22.64 -5.61
CA GLN A 289 -36.84 23.56 -6.64
C GLN A 289 -37.08 22.87 -7.99
N LYS A 290 -36.19 21.95 -8.39
CA LYS A 290 -36.20 21.35 -9.74
C LYS A 290 -36.82 19.95 -9.80
N GLY A 291 -36.90 19.25 -8.68
CA GLY A 291 -37.38 17.87 -8.58
C GLY A 291 -36.33 16.80 -8.89
N GLU A 292 -35.21 17.18 -9.52
CA GLU A 292 -34.04 16.33 -9.76
C GLU A 292 -32.75 17.14 -9.63
N CYS A 293 -31.68 16.52 -9.12
CA CYS A 293 -30.35 17.11 -8.98
C CYS A 293 -29.32 15.98 -8.90
N LYS A 294 -28.07 16.28 -9.26
CA LYS A 294 -26.91 15.44 -8.98
C LYS A 294 -26.03 16.19 -7.98
N SER A 295 -25.74 15.57 -6.85
CA SER A 295 -24.96 16.17 -5.77
C SER A 295 -23.48 16.38 -6.14
N CYS A 296 -22.83 17.24 -5.37
CA CYS A 296 -21.38 17.27 -5.24
C CYS A 296 -20.85 15.96 -4.64
N TYR A 297 -19.54 15.74 -4.73
CA TYR A 297 -18.92 14.66 -3.95
C TYR A 297 -18.91 15.06 -2.47
N TYR A 298 -19.31 14.14 -1.61
CA TYR A 298 -19.33 14.37 -0.17
C TYR A 298 -18.94 13.11 0.62
N ARG A 299 -18.50 13.30 1.85
CA ARG A 299 -18.12 12.22 2.76
C ARG A 299 -19.30 11.79 3.63
N PHE A 300 -19.53 10.48 3.67
CA PHE A 300 -20.55 9.82 4.49
C PHE A 300 -19.88 8.95 5.56
N LEU A 301 -20.31 9.09 6.82
CA LEU A 301 -19.76 8.35 7.96
C LEU A 301 -20.38 6.95 8.05
N THR A 302 -19.59 5.91 7.79
CA THR A 302 -20.02 4.51 7.93
C THR A 302 -20.08 4.08 9.40
N LYS A 303 -20.77 2.97 9.66
CA LYS A 303 -20.82 2.34 10.98
C LYS A 303 -19.44 1.92 11.50
N GLY A 304 -18.49 1.69 10.59
CA GLY A 304 -17.10 1.35 10.90
C GLY A 304 -16.24 2.56 11.27
N GLN A 305 -16.83 3.75 11.46
CA GLN A 305 -16.11 5.00 11.73
C GLN A 305 -15.12 5.36 10.61
N GLN A 306 -15.56 5.19 9.36
CA GLN A 306 -14.82 5.59 8.17
C GLN A 306 -15.65 6.55 7.33
N TRP A 307 -14.99 7.55 6.73
CA TRP A 307 -15.54 8.41 5.71
C TRP A 307 -15.42 7.74 4.34
N ILE A 308 -16.54 7.58 3.65
CA ILE A 308 -16.56 7.17 2.25
C ILE A 308 -17.04 8.33 1.38
N TRP A 309 -16.42 8.49 0.22
CA TRP A 309 -16.85 9.49 -0.75
C TRP A 309 -18.04 8.97 -1.56
N LEU A 310 -19.15 9.70 -1.51
CA LEU A 310 -20.38 9.39 -2.24
C LEU A 310 -20.75 10.53 -3.19
N GLN A 311 -21.57 10.17 -4.18
CA GLN A 311 -22.29 11.10 -5.03
C GLN A 311 -23.67 10.50 -5.30
N THR A 312 -24.72 11.24 -4.96
CA THR A 312 -26.14 10.89 -5.13
C THR A 312 -26.84 11.77 -6.13
#